data_AF-A0A813WCH2-F1
#
_entry.id   AF-A0A813WCH2-F1
#
_cell.length_a   1.000
_cell.length_b   1.000
_cell.length_c   1.000
_cell.angle_alpha   90.00
_cell.angle_beta   90.00
_cell.angle_gamma   90.00
#
_symmetry.space_group_name_H-M   'P 1'
#
loop_
_entity.id
_entity.type
_entity.pdbx_description
1 polymer ?
#
loop_
_entity_poly.entity_id
_entity_poly.type
_entity_poly.pdbx_seq_one_letter_code
_entity_poly.pdbx_strand_id
1 'polypeptide(L)'
;MLKQKTKTKFFRFLSLFWCGSMINSLIVLVGGAAVGRYGSHIKPSCLLNVPYMMFPLIFLLRQFRARATFIQQQIKGNRKPLRQKSFISHLLDIGFIVYMLFALIFAIFRILHVLKTPMMKNSFYYEYEPYILNESGFPLVQILIYAFYFIPYYYSAINVLIFNDQESTKFEWFPDWTMVHAGAAAQAQFSYLFSSLYNPPLVSDSTWSAIPSDNWLITVGLNSLLAIVPQFFAFRVCGGHRERDFY
;
A
#
# COMPACT_ATOMS: atom_id res chain seq x y z
N MET A 1 -10.85 -6.90 -32.04
CA MET A 1 -11.64 -6.40 -30.90
C MET A 1 -11.10 -6.85 -29.53
N LEU A 2 -10.90 -8.16 -29.27
CA LEU A 2 -10.39 -8.67 -27.98
C LEU A 2 -9.03 -8.10 -27.54
N LYS A 3 -8.07 -7.97 -28.49
CA LYS A 3 -6.72 -7.42 -28.24
C LYS A 3 -6.72 -5.93 -27.84
N GLN A 4 -7.78 -5.19 -28.19
CA GLN A 4 -7.92 -3.77 -27.86
C GLN A 4 -8.57 -3.59 -26.49
N LYS A 5 -9.55 -4.45 -26.14
CA LYS A 5 -10.19 -4.48 -24.80
C LYS A 5 -9.23 -4.89 -23.68
N THR A 6 -8.30 -5.83 -23.94
CA THR A 6 -7.28 -6.21 -22.94
C THR A 6 -6.27 -5.09 -22.68
N LYS A 7 -5.94 -4.29 -23.70
CA LYS A 7 -5.05 -3.12 -23.56
C LYS A 7 -5.67 -2.04 -22.67
N THR A 8 -6.92 -1.64 -22.91
CA THR A 8 -7.60 -0.62 -22.09
C THR A 8 -7.75 -1.02 -20.62
N LYS A 9 -8.04 -2.29 -20.33
CA LYS A 9 -8.09 -2.82 -18.94
C LYS A 9 -6.72 -2.75 -18.25
N PHE A 10 -5.66 -3.18 -18.94
CA PHE A 10 -4.30 -3.10 -18.42
C PHE A 10 -3.90 -1.65 -18.12
N PHE A 11 -4.18 -0.71 -19.04
CA PHE A 11 -3.88 0.71 -18.83
C PHE A 11 -4.61 1.29 -17.62
N ARG A 12 -5.88 0.91 -17.40
CA ARG A 12 -6.61 1.35 -16.21
C ARG A 12 -5.96 0.84 -14.92
N PHE A 13 -5.73 -0.46 -14.80
CA PHE A 13 -5.10 -1.01 -13.59
C PHE A 13 -3.69 -0.45 -13.37
N LEU A 14 -2.90 -0.33 -14.43
CA LEU A 14 -1.59 0.32 -14.37
C LEU A 14 -1.70 1.78 -13.89
N SER A 15 -2.72 2.51 -14.33
CA SER A 15 -2.95 3.87 -13.88
C SER A 15 -3.36 3.96 -12.41
N LEU A 16 -4.16 3.01 -11.90
CA LEU A 16 -4.53 2.94 -10.48
C LEU A 16 -3.31 2.61 -9.60
N PHE A 17 -2.47 1.67 -10.07
CA PHE A 17 -1.20 1.35 -9.44
C PHE A 17 -0.31 2.59 -9.34
N TRP A 18 -0.12 3.28 -10.47
CA TRP A 18 0.68 4.50 -10.52
C TRP A 18 0.12 5.59 -9.61
N CYS A 19 -1.21 5.78 -9.57
CA CYS A 19 -1.84 6.73 -8.66
C CYS A 19 -1.54 6.39 -7.19
N GLY A 20 -1.66 5.11 -6.79
CA GLY A 20 -1.33 4.67 -5.45
C GLY A 20 0.12 4.95 -5.06
N SER A 21 1.06 4.65 -5.94
CA SER A 21 2.48 4.94 -5.73
C SER A 21 2.77 6.44 -5.57
N MET A 22 2.21 7.27 -6.46
CA MET A 22 2.41 8.72 -6.44
C MET A 22 1.78 9.36 -5.20
N ILE A 23 0.56 8.97 -4.85
CA ILE A 23 -0.15 9.52 -3.68
C ILE A 23 0.62 9.16 -2.41
N ASN A 24 1.04 7.90 -2.22
CA ASN A 24 1.82 7.52 -1.05
C ASN A 24 3.12 8.33 -0.96
N SER A 25 3.86 8.44 -2.08
CA SER A 25 5.12 9.17 -2.14
C SER A 25 4.96 10.64 -1.77
N LEU A 26 3.94 11.30 -2.31
CA LEU A 26 3.71 12.72 -2.09
C LEU A 26 3.21 13.02 -0.67
N ILE A 27 2.37 12.15 -0.10
CA ILE A 27 1.94 12.30 1.30
C ILE A 27 3.15 12.17 2.24
N VAL A 28 4.02 11.18 2.02
CA VAL A 28 5.24 11.01 2.82
C VAL A 28 6.18 12.19 2.63
N LEU A 29 6.41 12.62 1.39
CA LEU A 29 7.34 13.71 1.07
C LEU A 29 6.89 15.04 1.69
N VAL A 30 5.64 15.44 1.45
CA VAL A 30 5.11 16.72 1.93
C VAL A 30 4.87 16.67 3.44
N GLY A 31 4.25 15.60 3.93
CA GLY A 31 3.96 15.42 5.35
C GLY A 31 5.24 15.31 6.18
N GLY A 32 6.22 14.52 5.70
CA GLY A 32 7.50 14.36 6.39
C GLY A 32 8.29 15.66 6.44
N ALA A 33 8.35 16.40 5.34
CA ALA A 33 8.98 17.72 5.32
C ALA A 33 8.30 18.72 6.29
N ALA A 34 6.98 18.63 6.46
CA ALA A 34 6.23 19.51 7.36
C ALA A 34 6.40 19.17 8.84
N VAL A 35 6.45 17.88 9.19
CA VAL A 35 6.51 17.41 10.60
C VAL A 35 7.94 17.19 11.09
N GLY A 36 8.90 16.99 10.19
CA GLY A 36 10.29 16.74 10.52
C GLY A 36 11.02 17.94 11.12
N ARG A 37 12.26 17.72 11.58
CA ARG A 37 13.15 18.74 12.17
C ARG A 37 13.31 20.03 11.36
N TYR A 38 13.13 19.96 10.04
CA TYR A 38 13.25 21.11 9.13
C TYR A 38 11.90 21.76 8.78
N GLY A 39 10.79 21.37 9.43
CA GLY A 39 9.45 21.89 9.17
C GLY A 39 9.26 23.38 9.51
N SER A 40 10.14 23.97 10.33
CA SER A 40 10.18 25.42 10.56
C SER A 40 10.74 26.21 9.37
N HIS A 41 11.42 25.55 8.43
CA HIS A 41 12.08 26.15 7.27
C HIS A 41 11.54 25.58 5.95
N ILE A 42 10.21 25.43 5.84
CA ILE A 42 9.57 24.99 4.60
C ILE A 42 9.80 26.04 3.52
N LYS A 43 10.64 25.70 2.54
CA LYS A 43 10.85 26.56 1.37
C LYS A 43 9.57 26.64 0.55
N PRO A 44 9.25 27.79 -0.09
CA PRO A 44 8.12 27.91 -1.00
C PRO A 44 8.12 26.87 -2.13
N SER A 45 9.29 26.32 -2.49
CA SER A 45 9.41 25.20 -3.44
C SER A 45 8.63 23.95 -3.02
N CYS A 46 8.36 23.73 -1.73
CA CYS A 46 7.48 22.64 -1.28
C CYS A 46 6.04 22.80 -1.76
N LEU A 47 5.57 24.03 -2.02
CA LEU A 47 4.23 24.29 -2.58
C LEU A 47 4.12 23.78 -4.02
N LEU A 48 5.22 23.65 -4.78
CA LEU A 48 5.16 23.04 -6.12
C LEU A 48 4.67 21.59 -6.05
N ASN A 49 4.90 20.86 -4.94
CA ASN A 49 4.44 19.49 -4.79
C ASN A 49 2.91 19.39 -4.64
N VAL A 50 2.22 20.48 -4.31
CA VAL A 50 0.75 20.49 -4.11
C VAL A 50 0.01 20.27 -5.43
N PRO A 51 0.29 20.99 -6.54
CA PRO A 51 -0.24 20.65 -7.86
C PRO A 51 0.06 19.21 -8.30
N TYR A 52 1.28 18.71 -8.04
CA TYR A 52 1.66 17.33 -8.34
C TYR A 52 0.87 16.31 -7.51
N MET A 53 0.39 16.68 -6.31
CA MET A 53 -0.49 15.85 -5.49
C MET A 53 -1.93 15.88 -5.98
N MET A 54 -2.42 17.03 -6.43
CA MET A 54 -3.79 17.17 -6.94
C MET A 54 -4.02 16.35 -8.21
N PHE A 55 -3.03 16.25 -9.11
CA PHE A 55 -3.21 15.58 -10.39
C PHE A 55 -3.52 14.07 -10.26
N PRO A 56 -2.73 13.24 -9.55
CA PRO A 56 -3.06 11.84 -9.31
C PRO A 56 -4.38 11.65 -8.55
N LEU A 57 -4.69 12.53 -7.58
CA LEU A 57 -5.95 12.47 -6.83
C LEU A 57 -7.17 12.71 -7.72
N ILE A 58 -7.14 13.78 -8.52
CA ILE A 58 -8.23 14.10 -9.46
C ILE A 58 -8.38 12.98 -10.49
N PHE A 59 -7.27 12.46 -11.01
CA PHE A 59 -7.28 11.35 -11.95
C PHE A 59 -7.87 10.08 -11.33
N LEU A 60 -7.48 9.73 -10.10
CA LEU A 60 -8.03 8.59 -9.36
C LEU A 60 -9.54 8.74 -9.13
N LEU A 61 -9.99 9.92 -8.71
CA LEU A 61 -11.42 10.21 -8.53
C LEU A 61 -12.20 10.09 -9.84
N ARG A 62 -11.64 10.54 -10.97
CA ARG A 62 -12.24 10.35 -12.29
C ARG A 62 -12.37 8.88 -12.66
N GLN A 63 -11.36 8.07 -12.37
CA GLN A 63 -11.38 6.61 -12.62
C GLN A 63 -12.46 5.91 -11.78
N PHE A 64 -12.57 6.23 -10.50
CA PHE A 64 -13.60 5.66 -9.63
C PHE A 64 -15.01 6.04 -10.08
N ARG A 65 -15.22 7.32 -10.46
CA ARG A 65 -16.53 7.79 -10.98
C ARG A 65 -16.91 7.08 -12.28
N ALA A 66 -15.97 6.97 -13.22
CA ALA A 66 -16.21 6.28 -14.49
C ALA A 66 -16.61 4.80 -14.28
N ARG A 67 -16.06 4.14 -13.25
CA ARG A 67 -16.47 2.78 -12.89
C ARG A 67 -17.87 2.72 -12.29
N ALA A 68 -18.20 3.62 -11.37
CA ALA A 68 -19.50 3.62 -10.71
C ALA A 68 -20.64 3.71 -11.74
N THR A 69 -20.47 4.56 -12.76
CA THR A 69 -21.43 4.70 -13.87
C THR A 69 -21.56 3.42 -14.70
N PHE A 70 -20.46 2.70 -14.93
CA PHE A 70 -20.48 1.44 -15.69
C PHE A 70 -21.13 0.28 -14.91
N ILE A 71 -20.83 0.14 -13.62
CA ILE A 71 -21.43 -0.89 -12.76
C ILE A 71 -22.95 -0.75 -12.74
N GLN A 72 -23.47 0.47 -12.62
CA GLN A 72 -24.91 0.74 -12.68
C GLN A 72 -25.57 0.27 -13.99
N GLN A 73 -24.85 0.31 -15.10
CA GLN A 73 -25.33 -0.18 -16.40
C GLN A 73 -25.28 -1.72 -16.49
N GLN A 74 -24.27 -2.36 -15.90
CA GLN A 74 -24.14 -3.82 -15.92
C GLN A 74 -25.13 -4.54 -14.98
N ILE A 75 -25.57 -3.92 -13.88
CA ILE A 75 -26.60 -4.50 -13.00
C ILE A 75 -27.93 -4.75 -13.76
N LYS A 76 -28.18 -4.04 -14.87
CA LYS A 76 -29.33 -4.27 -15.77
C LYS A 76 -29.12 -5.41 -16.78
N GLY A 77 -27.90 -5.91 -16.96
CA GLY A 77 -27.55 -6.98 -17.91
C GLY A 77 -27.25 -8.31 -17.21
N ASN A 78 -27.63 -9.40 -17.87
CA ASN A 78 -27.60 -10.77 -17.34
C ASN A 78 -26.24 -11.12 -16.67
N ARG A 79 -26.27 -11.48 -15.39
CA ARG A 79 -25.07 -11.80 -14.60
C ARG A 79 -24.55 -13.19 -14.95
N LYS A 80 -23.24 -13.32 -15.19
CA LYS A 80 -22.60 -14.63 -15.33
C LYS A 80 -22.61 -15.34 -13.96
N PRO A 81 -22.94 -16.63 -13.89
CA PRO A 81 -22.93 -17.38 -12.63
C PRO A 81 -21.53 -17.44 -12.02
N LEU A 82 -21.46 -17.49 -10.69
CA LEU A 82 -20.23 -17.64 -9.93
C LEU A 82 -19.53 -18.94 -10.36
N ARG A 83 -18.33 -18.81 -10.94
CA ARG A 83 -17.50 -19.95 -11.31
C ARG A 83 -16.96 -20.60 -10.03
N GLN A 84 -17.17 -21.91 -9.88
CA GLN A 84 -16.68 -22.67 -8.74
C GLN A 84 -15.15 -22.53 -8.63
N LYS A 85 -14.67 -22.10 -7.46
CA LYS A 85 -13.24 -21.93 -7.21
C LYS A 85 -12.55 -23.30 -7.16
N SER A 86 -11.34 -23.36 -7.73
CA SER A 86 -10.48 -24.53 -7.57
C SER A 86 -9.94 -24.60 -6.14
N PHE A 87 -9.63 -25.82 -5.66
CA PHE A 87 -8.97 -26.06 -4.37
C PHE A 87 -7.70 -25.21 -4.18
N ILE A 88 -6.87 -25.08 -5.22
CA ILE A 88 -5.65 -24.26 -5.18
C ILE A 88 -5.99 -22.78 -4.95
N SER A 89 -7.10 -22.29 -5.51
CA SER A 89 -7.53 -20.91 -5.30
C SER A 89 -7.92 -20.65 -3.85
N HIS A 90 -8.56 -21.63 -3.20
CA HIS A 90 -8.89 -21.54 -1.78
C HIS A 90 -7.63 -21.54 -0.89
N LEU A 91 -6.65 -22.40 -1.19
CA LEU A 91 -5.39 -22.44 -0.45
C LEU A 91 -4.60 -21.13 -0.58
N LEU A 92 -4.58 -20.54 -1.79
CA LEU A 92 -3.98 -19.22 -2.00
C LEU A 92 -4.72 -18.13 -1.22
N ASP A 93 -6.06 -18.15 -1.21
CA ASP A 93 -6.88 -17.19 -0.48
C ASP A 93 -6.57 -17.27 1.04
N ILE A 94 -6.39 -18.48 1.62
CA ILE A 94 -5.92 -18.67 3.00
C ILE A 94 -4.53 -18.07 3.22
N GLY A 95 -3.59 -18.34 2.30
CA GLY A 95 -2.24 -17.77 2.38
C GLY A 95 -2.24 -16.24 2.41
N PHE A 96 -3.10 -15.61 1.62
CA PHE A 96 -3.28 -14.16 1.65
C PHE A 96 -3.93 -13.67 2.95
N ILE A 97 -4.90 -14.39 3.54
CA ILE A 97 -5.47 -14.04 4.85
C ILE A 97 -4.37 -14.05 5.93
N VAL A 98 -3.54 -15.09 5.98
CA VAL A 98 -2.43 -15.19 6.93
C VAL A 98 -1.46 -14.02 6.75
N TYR A 99 -1.11 -13.68 5.50
CA TYR A 99 -0.28 -12.51 5.22
C TYR A 99 -0.93 -11.20 5.68
N MET A 100 -2.23 -10.98 5.43
CA MET A 100 -2.91 -9.74 5.83
C MET A 100 -2.96 -9.61 7.36
N LEU A 101 -3.17 -10.70 8.09
CA LEU A 101 -3.08 -10.73 9.55
C LEU A 101 -1.67 -10.39 10.03
N PHE A 102 -0.65 -11.00 9.43
CA PHE A 102 0.75 -10.69 9.72
C PHE A 102 1.06 -9.20 9.47
N ALA A 103 0.69 -8.66 8.31
CA ALA A 103 0.93 -7.27 7.94
C ALA A 103 0.19 -6.28 8.86
N LEU A 104 -1.04 -6.63 9.29
CA LEU A 104 -1.81 -5.86 10.26
C LEU A 104 -1.13 -5.82 11.63
N ILE A 105 -0.71 -6.97 12.16
CA ILE A 105 0.01 -7.05 13.44
C ILE A 105 1.32 -6.28 13.36
N PHE A 106 2.07 -6.43 12.27
CA PHE A 106 3.33 -5.73 12.07
C PHE A 106 3.16 -4.21 11.94
N ALA A 107 2.08 -3.75 11.28
CA ALA A 107 1.74 -2.33 11.23
C ALA A 107 1.38 -1.77 12.62
N ILE A 108 0.59 -2.50 13.42
CA ILE A 108 0.30 -2.13 14.82
C ILE A 108 1.59 -2.06 15.63
N PHE A 109 2.49 -3.04 15.46
CA PHE A 109 3.78 -3.05 16.14
C PHE A 109 4.61 -1.81 15.81
N ARG A 110 4.70 -1.42 14.52
CA ARG A 110 5.34 -0.15 14.09
C ARG A 110 4.75 1.07 14.79
N ILE A 111 3.43 1.15 14.88
CA ILE A 111 2.72 2.26 15.50
C ILE A 111 3.05 2.35 17.01
N LEU A 112 3.06 1.22 17.71
CA LEU A 112 3.38 1.19 19.15
C LEU A 112 4.78 1.73 19.46
N HIS A 113 5.75 1.53 18.56
CA HIS A 113 7.10 2.10 18.68
C HIS A 113 7.13 3.60 18.40
N VAL A 114 6.44 4.05 17.35
CA VAL A 114 6.33 5.49 17.06
C VAL A 114 5.69 6.24 18.22
N LEU A 115 4.65 5.66 18.83
CA LEU A 115 3.96 6.24 19.98
C LEU A 115 4.80 6.19 21.28
N LYS A 116 6.00 5.59 21.25
CA LYS A 116 6.91 5.44 22.39
C LYS A 116 6.21 4.87 23.63
N THR A 117 5.33 3.90 23.40
CA THR A 117 4.58 3.26 24.49
C THR A 117 5.54 2.62 25.50
N PRO A 118 5.25 2.66 26.81
CA PRO A 118 6.16 2.16 27.85
C PRO A 118 6.60 0.70 27.64
N MET A 119 5.69 -0.11 27.08
CA MET A 119 5.93 -1.52 26.77
C MET A 119 7.05 -1.73 25.74
N MET A 120 7.30 -0.74 24.87
CA MET A 120 8.26 -0.84 23.77
C MET A 120 9.60 -0.15 24.05
N LYS A 121 9.79 0.43 25.24
CA LYS A 121 10.97 1.27 25.57
C LYS A 121 12.32 0.53 25.42
N ASN A 122 12.35 -0.76 25.74
CA ASN A 122 13.54 -1.61 25.64
C ASN A 122 13.40 -2.67 24.53
N SER A 123 12.58 -2.37 23.51
CA SER A 123 12.31 -3.31 22.42
C SER A 123 13.53 -3.45 21.50
N PHE A 124 13.86 -4.70 21.16
CA PHE A 124 14.82 -5.02 20.10
C PHE A 124 14.48 -4.38 18.74
N TYR A 125 13.25 -3.91 18.57
CA TYR A 125 12.81 -3.30 17.33
C TYR A 125 13.62 -2.07 16.92
N TYR A 126 14.19 -1.31 17.86
CA TYR A 126 15.05 -0.18 17.54
C TYR A 126 16.39 -0.61 16.92
N GLU A 127 16.86 -1.83 17.22
CA GLU A 127 18.03 -2.45 16.60
C GLU A 127 17.69 -3.08 15.25
N TYR A 128 16.44 -3.53 15.09
CA TYR A 128 15.91 -4.08 13.84
C TYR A 128 15.61 -3.00 12.79
N GLU A 129 14.87 -1.95 13.17
CA GLU A 129 14.51 -0.82 12.30
C GLU A 129 14.94 0.53 12.90
N PRO A 130 16.25 0.85 12.85
CA PRO A 130 16.77 2.10 13.38
C PRO A 130 16.21 3.34 12.67
N TYR A 131 15.76 3.19 11.41
CA TYR A 131 15.19 4.29 10.62
C TYR A 131 13.98 4.98 11.29
N ILE A 132 13.26 4.30 12.19
CA ILE A 132 12.16 4.90 12.95
C ILE A 132 12.60 6.07 13.85
N LEU A 133 13.88 6.11 14.22
CA LEU A 133 14.48 7.16 15.07
C LEU A 133 14.88 8.41 14.27
N ASN A 134 14.70 8.39 12.95
CA ASN A 134 15.07 9.51 12.10
C ASN A 134 14.11 10.70 12.31
N GLU A 135 14.68 11.84 12.71
CA GLU A 135 13.95 13.09 13.01
C GLU A 135 13.39 13.83 11.77
N SER A 136 13.67 13.34 10.55
CA SER A 136 13.17 13.94 9.31
C SER A 136 11.65 13.84 9.11
N GLY A 137 10.93 13.08 9.95
CA GLY A 137 9.47 12.96 9.88
C GLY A 137 8.93 12.04 8.78
N PHE A 138 9.73 11.68 7.78
CA PHE A 138 9.34 10.72 6.73
C PHE A 138 8.93 9.33 7.27
N PRO A 139 9.70 8.64 8.14
CA PRO A 139 9.28 7.35 8.69
C PRO A 139 8.01 7.48 9.54
N LEU A 140 7.89 8.56 10.32
CA LEU A 140 6.70 8.85 11.11
C LEU A 140 5.46 8.90 10.21
N VAL A 141 5.49 9.71 9.15
CA VAL A 141 4.34 9.85 8.23
C VAL A 141 4.04 8.55 7.50
N GLN A 142 5.05 7.78 7.08
CA GLN A 142 4.83 6.47 6.47
C GLN A 142 4.15 5.48 7.44
N ILE A 143 4.50 5.51 8.73
CA ILE A 143 3.85 4.67 9.75
C ILE A 143 2.41 5.14 10.02
N LEU A 144 2.15 6.44 9.99
CA LEU A 144 0.77 6.95 10.04
C LEU A 144 -0.05 6.50 8.82
N ILE A 145 0.55 6.44 7.63
CA ILE A 145 -0.14 5.89 6.45
C ILE A 145 -0.47 4.41 6.67
N TYR A 146 0.45 3.63 7.26
CA TYR A 146 0.15 2.25 7.61
C TYR A 146 -1.04 2.16 8.58
N ALA A 147 -1.08 3.04 9.58
CA ALA A 147 -2.16 3.09 10.57
C ALA A 147 -3.53 3.43 9.95
N PHE A 148 -3.60 4.52 9.18
CA PHE A 148 -4.87 5.07 8.73
C PHE A 148 -5.38 4.50 7.42
N TYR A 149 -4.51 3.93 6.58
CA TYR A 149 -4.89 3.44 5.25
C TYR A 149 -4.63 1.94 5.08
N PHE A 150 -3.47 1.43 5.50
CA PHE A 150 -3.14 0.02 5.27
C PHE A 150 -3.89 -0.91 6.24
N ILE A 151 -3.97 -0.59 7.53
CA ILE A 151 -4.71 -1.42 8.50
C ILE A 151 -6.20 -1.56 8.11
N PRO A 152 -6.96 -0.48 7.81
CA PRO A 152 -8.34 -0.63 7.35
C PRO A 152 -8.46 -1.41 6.04
N TYR A 153 -7.49 -1.26 5.14
CA TYR A 153 -7.44 -2.04 3.91
C TYR A 153 -7.19 -3.53 4.19
N TYR A 154 -6.25 -3.89 5.07
CA TYR A 154 -5.98 -5.28 5.45
C TYR A 154 -7.20 -5.94 6.10
N TYR A 155 -7.87 -5.23 7.00
CA TYR A 155 -9.12 -5.69 7.58
C TYR A 155 -10.18 -5.91 6.49
N SER A 156 -10.35 -4.96 5.58
CA SER A 156 -11.29 -5.08 4.46
C SER A 156 -10.94 -6.27 3.54
N ALA A 157 -9.66 -6.48 3.26
CA ALA A 157 -9.17 -7.58 2.42
C ALA A 157 -9.44 -8.95 3.04
N ILE A 158 -9.25 -9.10 4.36
CA ILE A 158 -9.58 -10.32 5.09
C ILE A 158 -11.07 -10.62 4.96
N ASN A 159 -11.93 -9.62 5.21
CA ASN A 159 -13.39 -9.79 5.07
C ASN A 159 -13.77 -10.19 3.64
N VAL A 160 -13.21 -9.53 2.63
CA VAL A 160 -13.47 -9.88 1.23
C VAL A 160 -13.06 -11.32 0.94
N LEU A 161 -11.90 -11.77 1.42
CA LEU A 161 -11.43 -13.14 1.17
C LEU A 161 -12.29 -14.20 1.85
N ILE A 162 -12.80 -13.93 3.06
CA ILE A 162 -13.68 -14.83 3.80
C ILE A 162 -15.08 -14.90 3.17
N PHE A 163 -15.64 -13.76 2.77
CA PHE A 163 -17.05 -13.65 2.36
C PHE A 163 -17.27 -13.60 0.83
N ASN A 164 -16.22 -13.63 0.01
CA ASN A 164 -16.32 -13.42 -1.45
C ASN A 164 -17.28 -14.40 -2.14
N ASP A 165 -17.30 -15.65 -1.70
CA ASP A 165 -18.05 -16.72 -2.34
C ASP A 165 -19.57 -16.59 -2.14
N GLN A 166 -19.99 -15.79 -1.15
CA GLN A 166 -21.40 -15.52 -0.87
C GLN A 166 -21.85 -14.14 -1.38
N GLU A 167 -20.95 -13.15 -1.45
CA GLU A 167 -21.32 -11.73 -1.61
C GLU A 167 -20.51 -10.97 -2.69
N SER A 168 -20.16 -11.62 -3.81
CA SER A 168 -19.31 -11.02 -4.85
C SER A 168 -19.82 -9.69 -5.46
N THR A 169 -21.11 -9.36 -5.28
CA THR A 169 -21.71 -8.08 -5.67
C THR A 169 -21.42 -6.93 -4.70
N LYS A 170 -21.12 -7.21 -3.43
CA LYS A 170 -20.86 -6.18 -2.41
C LYS A 170 -19.43 -5.63 -2.44
N PHE A 171 -18.50 -6.39 -3.02
CA PHE A 171 -17.07 -6.09 -3.03
C PHE A 171 -16.55 -5.63 -4.41
N GLU A 172 -17.42 -5.10 -5.27
CA GLU A 172 -17.03 -4.68 -6.61
C GLU A 172 -15.96 -3.58 -6.59
N TRP A 173 -15.93 -2.70 -5.60
CA TRP A 173 -14.90 -1.66 -5.44
C TRP A 173 -13.51 -2.22 -5.15
N PHE A 174 -13.42 -3.43 -4.57
CA PHE A 174 -12.20 -3.97 -3.98
C PHE A 174 -11.01 -4.09 -4.95
N PRO A 175 -11.15 -4.60 -6.19
CA PRO A 175 -10.02 -4.73 -7.12
C PRO A 175 -9.30 -3.42 -7.43
N ASP A 176 -10.03 -2.30 -7.53
CA ASP A 176 -9.37 -1.02 -7.80
C ASP A 176 -8.56 -0.58 -6.59
N TRP A 177 -9.13 -0.69 -5.39
CA TRP A 177 -8.43 -0.37 -4.14
C TRP A 177 -7.24 -1.30 -3.90
N THR A 178 -7.33 -2.57 -4.27
CA THR A 178 -6.20 -3.49 -4.25
C THR A 178 -5.06 -3.02 -5.14
N MET A 179 -5.37 -2.49 -6.32
CA MET A 179 -4.35 -1.98 -7.24
C MET A 179 -3.71 -0.68 -6.71
N VAL A 180 -4.51 0.22 -6.15
CA VAL A 180 -4.01 1.43 -5.46
C VAL A 180 -3.11 1.04 -4.28
N HIS A 181 -3.55 0.10 -3.43
CA HIS A 181 -2.76 -0.39 -2.30
C HIS A 181 -1.45 -1.04 -2.76
N ALA A 182 -1.47 -1.85 -3.82
CA ALA A 182 -0.26 -2.47 -4.35
C ALA A 182 0.78 -1.43 -4.81
N GLY A 183 0.32 -0.37 -5.48
CA GLY A 183 1.18 0.77 -5.85
C GLY A 183 1.73 1.52 -4.64
N ALA A 184 0.89 1.80 -3.66
CA ALA A 184 1.29 2.45 -2.41
C ALA A 184 2.32 1.59 -1.64
N ALA A 185 2.08 0.29 -1.51
CA ALA A 185 2.97 -0.64 -0.83
C ALA A 185 4.33 -0.75 -1.54
N ALA A 186 4.35 -0.82 -2.87
CA ALA A 186 5.61 -0.84 -3.63
C ALA A 186 6.45 0.40 -3.35
N GLN A 187 5.85 1.58 -3.42
CA GLN A 187 6.56 2.83 -3.18
C GLN A 187 6.97 3.00 -1.71
N ALA A 188 6.08 2.66 -0.78
CA ALA A 188 6.32 2.72 0.66
C ALA A 188 7.54 1.87 1.05
N GLN A 189 7.55 0.59 0.66
CA GLN A 189 8.63 -0.32 1.02
C GLN A 189 9.92 0.01 0.28
N PHE A 190 9.85 0.45 -0.98
CA PHE A 190 11.03 0.90 -1.72
C PHE A 190 11.70 2.07 -0.99
N SER A 191 10.98 3.17 -0.74
CA SER A 191 11.57 4.34 -0.10
C SER A 191 12.00 4.08 1.34
N TYR A 192 11.23 3.30 2.10
CA TYR A 192 11.55 2.95 3.49
C TYR A 192 12.81 2.07 3.56
N LEU A 193 12.88 1.00 2.76
CA LEU A 193 14.00 0.06 2.77
C LEU A 193 15.30 0.71 2.29
N PHE A 194 15.27 1.44 1.18
CA PHE A 194 16.47 2.11 0.66
C PHE A 194 16.98 3.19 1.63
N SER A 195 16.08 3.88 2.33
CA SER A 195 16.48 4.80 3.38
C SER A 195 17.14 4.06 4.54
N SER A 196 16.58 2.93 4.99
CA SER A 196 17.14 2.13 6.09
C SER A 196 18.49 1.46 5.77
N LEU A 197 18.74 1.16 4.50
CA LEU A 197 20.00 0.53 4.03
C LEU A 197 21.14 1.54 3.87
N TYR A 198 20.83 2.81 3.68
CA TYR A 198 21.83 3.83 3.48
C TYR A 198 22.47 4.21 4.82
N ASN A 199 23.78 4.04 4.95
CA ASN A 199 24.51 4.54 6.12
C ASN A 199 24.71 6.05 5.94
N PRO A 200 24.14 6.94 6.76
CA PRO A 200 24.21 8.39 6.52
C PRO A 200 25.66 8.89 6.66
N PRO A 201 26.41 9.13 5.56
CA PRO A 201 27.79 9.58 5.64
C PRO A 201 27.88 11.11 5.74
N LEU A 202 26.74 11.81 5.67
CA LEU A 202 26.68 13.24 5.38
C LEU A 202 26.23 14.11 6.57
N VAL A 203 25.90 13.52 7.73
CA VAL A 203 25.47 14.27 8.90
C VAL A 203 26.07 13.63 10.16
N SER A 204 27.01 14.32 10.82
CA SER A 204 27.65 13.89 12.08
C SER A 204 26.65 13.71 13.23
N ASP A 205 25.49 14.36 13.13
CA ASP A 205 24.41 14.37 14.13
C ASP A 205 23.21 13.54 13.68
N SER A 206 23.45 12.38 13.06
CA SER A 206 22.36 11.48 12.65
C SER A 206 21.78 10.76 13.87
N THR A 207 20.46 10.85 14.05
CA THR A 207 19.74 10.19 15.16
C THR A 207 19.43 8.71 14.90
N TRP A 208 19.91 8.17 13.79
CA TRP A 208 19.66 6.81 13.34
C TRP A 208 20.87 6.29 12.57
N SER A 209 21.05 4.97 12.55
CA SER A 209 22.13 4.27 11.83
C SER A 209 21.55 3.37 10.74
N ALA A 210 22.38 2.93 9.80
CA ALA A 210 22.00 1.84 8.90
C ALA A 210 21.63 0.56 9.69
N ILE A 211 20.88 -0.34 9.03
CA ILE A 211 20.52 -1.65 9.60
C ILE A 211 21.81 -2.43 9.96
N PRO A 212 21.96 -2.89 11.22
CA PRO A 212 23.10 -3.72 11.63
C PRO A 212 23.22 -5.01 10.81
N SER A 213 24.43 -5.53 10.62
CA SER A 213 24.70 -6.77 9.88
C SER A 213 23.86 -7.93 10.36
N ASP A 214 23.70 -8.05 11.67
CA ASP A 214 23.06 -9.18 12.34
C ASP A 214 21.54 -9.19 12.08
N ASN A 215 20.97 -8.01 11.83
CA ASN A 215 19.54 -7.82 11.59
C ASN A 215 19.20 -7.57 10.11
N TRP A 216 20.21 -7.53 9.24
CA TRP A 216 20.02 -7.17 7.84
C TRP A 216 19.05 -8.09 7.12
N LEU A 217 19.27 -9.41 7.23
CA LEU A 217 18.50 -10.41 6.48
C LEU A 217 17.02 -10.39 6.88
N ILE A 218 16.75 -10.33 8.18
CA ILE A 218 15.38 -10.31 8.70
C ILE A 218 14.68 -8.99 8.36
N THR A 219 15.40 -7.86 8.40
CA THR A 219 14.83 -6.54 8.09
C THR A 219 14.50 -6.40 6.62
N VAL A 220 15.45 -6.73 5.76
CA VAL A 220 15.26 -6.71 4.30
C VAL A 220 14.24 -7.74 3.87
N GLY A 221 14.29 -8.94 4.44
CA GLY A 221 13.36 -10.03 4.13
C GLY A 221 11.90 -9.66 4.42
N LEU A 222 11.61 -9.14 5.61
CA LEU A 222 10.25 -8.76 6.00
C LEU A 222 9.74 -7.55 5.19
N ASN A 223 10.55 -6.52 4.97
CA ASN A 223 10.15 -5.37 4.16
C ASN A 223 9.96 -5.77 2.67
N SER A 224 10.77 -6.69 2.16
CA SER A 224 10.60 -7.26 0.81
C SER A 224 9.31 -8.08 0.70
N LEU A 225 8.98 -8.87 1.72
CA LEU A 225 7.71 -9.59 1.78
C LEU A 225 6.52 -8.62 1.73
N LEU A 226 6.58 -7.53 2.50
CA LEU A 226 5.57 -6.47 2.48
C LEU A 226 5.50 -5.72 1.15
N ALA A 227 6.57 -5.70 0.36
CA ALA A 227 6.59 -5.09 -0.97
C ALA A 227 5.99 -6.00 -2.04
N ILE A 228 6.32 -7.30 -1.98
CA ILE A 228 6.09 -8.29 -3.04
C ILE A 228 4.70 -8.93 -2.93
N VAL A 229 4.27 -9.34 -1.74
CA VAL A 229 2.98 -10.06 -1.58
C VAL A 229 1.77 -9.22 -2.02
N PRO A 230 1.70 -7.90 -1.78
CA PRO A 230 0.60 -7.08 -2.31
C PRO A 230 0.51 -7.10 -3.84
N GLN A 231 1.64 -7.30 -4.54
CA GLN A 231 1.67 -7.37 -6.01
C GLN A 231 1.03 -8.67 -6.50
N PHE A 232 1.40 -9.79 -5.88
CA PHE A 232 0.78 -11.09 -6.15
C PHE A 232 -0.71 -11.09 -5.81
N PHE A 233 -1.07 -10.45 -4.69
CA PHE A 233 -2.48 -10.30 -4.31
C PHE A 233 -3.26 -9.48 -5.34
N ALA A 234 -2.71 -8.35 -5.80
CA ALA A 234 -3.32 -7.55 -6.86
C ALA A 234 -3.46 -8.31 -8.17
N PHE A 235 -2.43 -9.06 -8.56
CA PHE A 235 -2.50 -9.93 -9.74
C PHE A 235 -3.59 -10.99 -9.61
N ARG A 236 -3.74 -11.61 -8.43
CA ARG A 236 -4.77 -12.62 -8.15
C ARG A 236 -6.19 -12.04 -8.19
N VAL A 237 -6.42 -10.89 -7.55
CA VAL A 237 -7.73 -10.24 -7.48
C VAL A 237 -8.14 -9.69 -8.85
N CYS A 238 -7.24 -8.96 -9.52
CA CYS A 238 -7.52 -8.34 -10.82
C CYS A 238 -7.50 -9.36 -11.97
N GLY A 239 -6.64 -10.37 -11.88
CA GLY A 239 -6.56 -11.49 -12.83
C GLY A 239 -7.78 -12.41 -12.77
N GLY A 240 -8.37 -12.62 -11.59
CA GLY A 240 -9.64 -13.34 -11.45
C GLY A 240 -10.85 -12.56 -11.99
N HIS A 241 -10.75 -11.24 -12.10
CA HIS A 241 -11.81 -10.38 -12.66
C HIS A 241 -11.69 -10.16 -14.17
N ARG A 242 -10.73 -10.82 -14.83
CA ARG A 242 -10.45 -10.66 -16.27
C ARG A 242 -11.63 -11.07 -17.17
N GLU A 243 -12.50 -11.97 -16.68
CA GLU A 243 -13.72 -12.46 -17.35
C GLU A 243 -14.98 -11.62 -17.07
N ARG A 244 -14.92 -10.68 -16.12
CA ARG A 244 -15.97 -9.67 -15.95
C ARG A 244 -15.74 -8.58 -17.00
N ASP A 245 -16.67 -8.50 -17.94
CA ASP A 245 -16.64 -7.56 -19.04
C ASP A 245 -16.89 -6.14 -18.53
N PHE A 246 -15.83 -5.53 -17.98
CA PHE A 246 -15.72 -4.09 -17.87
C PHE A 246 -15.29 -3.57 -19.24
N TYR A 247 -16.15 -2.78 -19.90
CA TYR A 247 -16.12 -2.28 -21.30
C TYR A 247 -16.71 -3.20 -22.38
#